data_AF-A0A7C1MX69-F1
#
_entry.id   AF-A0A7C1MX69-F1
#
_cell.length_a   1.000
_cell.length_b   1.000
_cell.length_c   1.000
_cell.angle_alpha   90.00
_cell.angle_beta   90.00
_cell.angle_gamma   90.00
#
_symmetry.space_group_name_H-M   'P 1'
#
loop_
_entity.id
_entity.type
_entity.pdbx_description
1 polymer ?
#
loop_
_entity_poly.entity_id
_entity_poly.type
_entity_poly.pdbx_seq_one_letter_code
_entity_poly.pdbx_strand_id
1 'polypeptide(L)'
;MPTNTNYITYTFFKKFSFPKIALLFAILFSGIPIFPLQAQKDLALSNRSQLLDARLGKENLAVFNGIRFYDLLKSDKVNFRYFKNYKPFNATITYNGQVYESILTRYDLLNDHLIVYTLGKSSFFQVQLANEKIDAFQLDALSFIRLDLNDRYDRNKNAFYEVAYVGEDIDLLIAWSKAEKLKTNSGNPFYTFKTSQKYYLKKESKYFNISSIRDVIQLFPEHKKDLKEFYRAYRKIDKKDPRQFMQKLAFFLDQSLNN
;
A
#
# COMPACT_ATOMS: atom_id res chain seq x y z
N MET A 1 -14.24 -28.93 71.51
CA MET A 1 -15.19 -29.92 72.07
C MET A 1 -16.60 -29.33 72.01
N PRO A 2 -17.62 -30.16 71.77
CA PRO A 2 -18.49 -30.02 70.61
C PRO A 2 -19.95 -29.69 70.98
N THR A 3 -20.78 -29.37 69.97
CA THR A 3 -22.01 -30.12 69.71
C THR A 3 -22.54 -29.83 68.30
N ASN A 4 -22.43 -30.87 67.47
CA ASN A 4 -23.25 -31.07 66.28
C ASN A 4 -24.71 -31.25 66.68
N THR A 5 -25.66 -30.79 65.87
CA THR A 5 -26.81 -31.63 65.49
C THR A 5 -27.28 -31.21 64.09
N ASN A 6 -27.37 -32.23 63.22
CA ASN A 6 -27.81 -32.19 61.83
C ASN A 6 -29.34 -32.38 61.71
N TYR A 7 -29.78 -32.38 60.45
CA TYR A 7 -30.99 -33.01 59.86
C TYR A 7 -32.19 -32.07 59.61
N ILE A 8 -32.96 -32.12 58.52
CA ILE A 8 -32.86 -32.64 57.13
C ILE A 8 -34.14 -32.08 56.40
N THR A 9 -34.01 -31.73 55.11
CA THR A 9 -35.02 -31.65 54.01
C THR A 9 -36.41 -30.97 54.20
N TYR A 10 -36.86 -30.18 53.22
CA TYR A 10 -37.73 -30.62 52.10
C TYR A 10 -38.00 -29.50 51.08
N THR A 11 -38.08 -29.94 49.85
CA THR A 11 -38.37 -29.27 48.57
C THR A 11 -39.73 -28.57 48.55
N PHE A 12 -39.83 -27.35 48.00
CA PHE A 12 -41.07 -26.90 47.35
C PHE A 12 -40.76 -26.04 46.12
N PHE A 13 -40.97 -26.65 44.96
CA PHE A 13 -41.11 -25.99 43.67
C PHE A 13 -42.25 -24.96 43.75
N LYS A 14 -41.95 -23.68 43.50
CA LYS A 14 -42.97 -22.72 43.05
C LYS A 14 -42.76 -22.46 41.56
N LYS A 15 -43.62 -23.10 40.78
CA LYS A 15 -43.77 -23.00 39.33
C LYS A 15 -44.11 -21.55 38.97
N PHE A 16 -43.12 -20.74 38.60
CA PHE A 16 -43.36 -19.41 38.07
C PHE A 16 -43.83 -19.57 36.62
N SER A 17 -45.13 -19.41 36.41
CA SER A 17 -45.75 -19.34 35.10
C SER A 17 -45.39 -17.99 34.46
N PHE A 18 -44.52 -18.02 33.47
CA PHE A 18 -44.30 -16.86 32.60
C PHE A 18 -45.47 -16.78 31.59
N PRO A 19 -46.21 -15.66 31.51
CA PRO A 19 -47.18 -15.48 30.44
C PRO A 19 -46.47 -15.42 29.08
N LYS A 20 -47.04 -16.10 28.09
CA LYS A 20 -46.56 -16.25 26.70
C LYS A 20 -46.61 -14.93 25.88
N ILE A 21 -46.22 -13.80 26.47
CA ILE A 21 -46.28 -12.46 25.84
C ILE A 21 -44.89 -11.80 25.78
N ALA A 22 -43.82 -12.52 26.13
CA ALA A 22 -42.44 -12.06 25.95
C ALA A 22 -41.72 -12.66 24.73
N LEU A 23 -42.45 -13.33 23.82
CA LEU A 23 -41.89 -14.01 22.64
C LEU A 23 -42.37 -13.40 21.31
N LEU A 24 -42.65 -12.10 21.28
CA LEU A 24 -42.97 -11.38 20.04
C LEU A 24 -42.10 -10.14 19.77
N PHE A 25 -41.10 -9.85 20.61
CA PHE A 25 -40.12 -8.78 20.37
C PHE A 25 -38.72 -9.28 19.97
N ALA A 26 -38.52 -10.60 19.86
CA ALA A 26 -37.22 -11.19 19.51
C ALA A 26 -37.05 -11.52 18.01
N ILE A 27 -38.06 -11.27 17.16
CA ILE A 27 -38.04 -11.65 15.73
C ILE A 27 -37.87 -10.41 14.80
N LEU A 28 -37.85 -9.18 15.33
CA LEU A 28 -37.67 -7.96 14.52
C LEU A 28 -36.21 -7.52 14.34
N PHE A 29 -35.23 -8.25 14.87
CA PHE A 29 -33.80 -7.88 14.78
C PHE A 29 -32.90 -8.89 14.07
N SER A 30 -33.46 -9.91 13.39
CA SER A 30 -32.66 -10.96 12.72
C SER A 30 -32.49 -10.75 11.22
N GLY A 31 -32.60 -9.53 10.71
CA GLY A 31 -32.58 -9.28 9.26
C GLY A 31 -31.95 -7.99 8.79
N ILE A 32 -31.32 -7.19 9.65
CA ILE A 32 -30.54 -6.04 9.17
C ILE A 32 -29.16 -6.57 8.82
N PRO A 33 -28.76 -6.65 7.53
CA PRO A 33 -27.36 -6.87 7.21
C PRO A 33 -26.58 -5.75 7.89
N ILE A 34 -25.74 -6.11 8.86
CA ILE A 34 -24.74 -5.23 9.45
C ILE A 34 -23.73 -5.01 8.33
N PHE A 35 -24.04 -4.07 7.43
CA PHE A 35 -23.04 -3.54 6.52
C PHE A 35 -21.88 -3.04 7.39
N PRO A 36 -20.62 -3.33 7.05
CA PRO A 36 -19.50 -2.90 7.87
C PRO A 36 -19.53 -1.37 7.99
N LEU A 37 -19.75 -0.89 9.22
CA LEU A 37 -19.83 0.53 9.61
C LEU A 37 -18.61 1.34 9.11
N GLN A 38 -17.48 0.65 8.92
CA GLN A 38 -16.25 1.17 8.34
C GLN A 38 -16.44 1.64 6.87
N ALA A 39 -17.06 0.82 6.01
CA ALA A 39 -17.27 1.16 4.61
C ALA A 39 -18.23 2.36 4.46
N GLN A 40 -19.25 2.45 5.30
CA GLN A 40 -20.17 3.59 5.31
C GLN A 40 -19.47 4.88 5.76
N LYS A 41 -18.56 4.80 6.73
CA LYS A 41 -17.75 5.93 7.21
C LYS A 41 -16.75 6.40 6.16
N ASP A 42 -16.08 5.47 5.48
CA ASP A 42 -15.11 5.78 4.42
C ASP A 42 -15.81 6.42 3.21
N LEU A 43 -16.99 5.92 2.83
CA LEU A 43 -17.84 6.52 1.79
C LEU A 43 -18.36 7.91 2.18
N ALA A 44 -18.75 8.12 3.44
CA ALA A 44 -19.20 9.43 3.90
C ALA A 44 -18.05 10.46 3.92
N LEU A 45 -16.83 10.02 4.27
CA LEU A 45 -15.62 10.83 4.24
C LEU A 45 -15.20 11.17 2.80
N SER A 46 -15.23 10.21 1.88
CA SER A 46 -14.93 10.45 0.46
C SER A 46 -15.95 11.39 -0.19
N ASN A 47 -17.25 11.21 0.09
CA ASN A 47 -18.29 12.11 -0.41
C ASN A 47 -18.10 13.55 0.10
N ARG A 48 -17.70 13.70 1.38
CA ARG A 48 -17.43 15.02 1.96
C ARG A 48 -16.17 15.67 1.37
N SER A 49 -15.10 14.92 1.13
CA SER A 49 -13.90 15.47 0.48
C SER A 49 -14.17 15.89 -0.95
N GLN A 50 -14.89 15.07 -1.74
CA GLN A 50 -15.31 15.41 -3.10
C GLN A 50 -16.17 16.68 -3.15
N LEU A 51 -17.08 16.87 -2.18
CA LEU A 51 -17.91 18.08 -2.08
C LEU A 51 -17.09 19.34 -1.74
N LEU A 52 -16.08 19.20 -0.88
CA LEU A 52 -15.17 20.30 -0.54
C LEU A 52 -14.30 20.68 -1.74
N ASP A 53 -13.73 19.68 -2.42
CA ASP A 53 -12.91 19.88 -3.62
C ASP A 53 -13.71 20.56 -4.75
N ALA A 54 -14.98 20.17 -4.92
CA ALA A 54 -15.88 20.80 -5.89
C ALA A 54 -16.18 22.27 -5.56
N ARG A 55 -16.26 22.64 -4.27
CA ARG A 55 -16.50 24.03 -3.82
C ARG A 55 -15.26 24.92 -3.92
N LEU A 56 -14.07 24.37 -3.69
CA LEU A 56 -12.81 25.11 -3.81
C LEU A 56 -12.46 25.41 -5.28
N GLY A 57 -12.96 24.61 -6.21
CA GLY A 57 -12.47 24.61 -7.60
C GLY A 57 -11.18 23.81 -7.70
N LYS A 58 -11.03 22.99 -8.75
CA LYS A 58 -9.89 22.07 -8.89
C LYS A 58 -8.55 22.80 -8.84
N GLU A 59 -8.49 24.05 -9.25
CA GLU A 59 -7.28 24.89 -9.22
C GLU A 59 -6.77 25.26 -7.80
N ASN A 60 -7.60 25.16 -6.75
CA ASN A 60 -7.25 25.58 -5.39
C ASN A 60 -6.99 24.42 -4.41
N LEU A 61 -6.93 23.18 -4.90
CA LEU A 61 -6.68 22.01 -4.05
C LEU A 61 -5.27 22.08 -3.44
N ALA A 62 -5.13 21.68 -2.17
CA ALA A 62 -3.84 21.76 -1.48
C ALA A 62 -2.76 20.88 -2.13
N VAL A 63 -3.14 19.83 -2.87
CA VAL A 63 -2.24 19.02 -3.68
C VAL A 63 -1.54 19.85 -4.77
N PHE A 64 -2.07 21.00 -5.17
CA PHE A 64 -1.42 21.89 -6.14
C PHE A 64 -0.49 22.92 -5.50
N ASN A 65 -0.37 22.96 -4.17
CA ASN A 65 0.56 23.83 -3.43
C ASN A 65 1.97 23.23 -3.34
N GLY A 66 2.52 22.79 -4.48
CA GLY A 66 3.88 22.29 -4.62
C GLY A 66 4.77 23.23 -5.46
N ILE A 67 5.99 22.77 -5.78
CA ILE A 67 6.86 23.54 -6.67
C ILE A 67 6.52 23.24 -8.13
N ARG A 68 6.62 24.24 -9.00
CA ARG A 68 6.42 24.02 -10.44
C ARG A 68 7.50 23.09 -10.98
N PHE A 69 7.09 22.05 -11.69
CA PHE A 69 7.99 21.06 -12.26
C PHE A 69 8.29 21.39 -13.73
N TYR A 70 9.57 21.24 -14.09
CA TYR A 70 10.07 21.35 -15.46
C TYR A 70 10.96 20.14 -15.78
N ASP A 71 10.63 19.38 -16.83
CA ASP A 71 11.45 18.25 -17.26
C ASP A 71 12.62 18.75 -18.13
N LEU A 72 13.76 19.04 -17.49
CA LEU A 72 14.96 19.54 -18.16
C LEU A 72 15.70 18.46 -18.97
N LEU A 73 15.42 17.18 -18.73
CA LEU A 73 16.09 16.05 -19.38
C LEU A 73 15.45 15.66 -20.73
N LYS A 74 14.37 16.36 -21.12
CA LYS A 74 13.61 16.16 -22.36
C LYS A 74 13.16 14.70 -22.57
N SER A 75 12.51 14.11 -21.57
CA SER A 75 11.88 12.79 -21.70
C SER A 75 10.93 12.73 -22.90
N ASP A 76 10.91 11.61 -23.62
CA ASP A 76 10.00 11.35 -24.73
C ASP A 76 9.21 10.04 -24.55
N LYS A 77 8.45 9.62 -25.57
CA LYS A 77 7.61 8.41 -25.51
C LYS A 77 8.41 7.10 -25.42
N VAL A 78 9.71 7.13 -25.73
CA VAL A 78 10.64 6.00 -25.73
C VAL A 78 11.54 6.04 -24.50
N ASN A 79 12.15 7.19 -24.21
CA ASN A 79 13.06 7.42 -23.10
C ASN A 79 12.43 8.39 -22.10
N PHE A 80 11.92 7.85 -21.00
CA PHE A 80 11.29 8.66 -19.97
C PHE A 80 11.70 8.23 -18.56
N ARG A 81 11.73 9.21 -17.66
CA ARG A 81 12.01 9.04 -16.22
C ARG A 81 10.83 8.51 -15.39
N TYR A 82 9.63 8.47 -15.96
CA TYR A 82 8.39 8.16 -15.25
C TYR A 82 8.12 6.66 -15.08
N PHE A 83 7.31 6.30 -14.08
CA PHE A 83 6.86 4.94 -13.81
C PHE A 83 5.99 4.39 -14.94
N LYS A 84 6.38 3.23 -15.51
CA LYS A 84 5.73 2.44 -16.57
C LYS A 84 5.40 3.13 -17.91
N ASN A 85 4.95 4.39 -17.92
CA ASN A 85 4.46 5.08 -19.10
C ASN A 85 4.94 6.54 -19.13
N TYR A 86 5.11 7.09 -20.33
CA TYR A 86 5.30 8.52 -20.53
C TYR A 86 4.03 9.33 -20.22
N LYS A 87 2.84 8.81 -20.52
CA LYS A 87 1.58 9.48 -20.21
C LYS A 87 1.27 9.40 -18.70
N PRO A 88 0.65 10.45 -18.12
CA PRO A 88 0.17 10.38 -16.74
C PRO A 88 -0.96 9.37 -16.55
N PHE A 89 -1.11 8.89 -15.32
CA PHE A 89 -2.20 8.04 -14.85
C PHE A 89 -3.22 8.89 -14.08
N ASN A 90 -4.47 8.42 -13.99
CA ASN A 90 -5.34 8.88 -12.92
C ASN A 90 -4.89 8.24 -11.61
N ALA A 91 -4.69 9.06 -10.60
CA ALA A 91 -4.22 8.64 -9.30
C ALA A 91 -5.20 9.02 -8.19
N THR A 92 -5.17 8.22 -7.14
CA THR A 92 -5.70 8.60 -5.82
C THR A 92 -4.51 8.89 -4.93
N ILE A 93 -4.46 10.08 -4.32
CA ILE A 93 -3.33 10.53 -3.51
C ILE A 93 -3.86 10.89 -2.12
N THR A 94 -3.27 10.31 -1.08
CA THR A 94 -3.47 10.77 0.30
C THR A 94 -2.36 11.75 0.63
N TYR A 95 -2.75 13.01 0.84
CA TYR A 95 -1.83 14.13 1.06
C TYR A 95 -2.24 14.89 2.32
N ASN A 96 -1.37 14.90 3.34
CA ASN A 96 -1.63 15.40 4.70
C ASN A 96 -2.94 14.82 5.30
N GLY A 97 -3.14 13.51 5.17
CA GLY A 97 -4.32 12.81 5.67
C GLY A 97 -5.62 13.06 4.88
N GLN A 98 -5.59 13.87 3.82
CA GLN A 98 -6.74 14.07 2.93
C GLN A 98 -6.58 13.27 1.64
N VAL A 99 -7.66 12.59 1.23
CA VAL A 99 -7.72 11.81 -0.01
C VAL A 99 -8.16 12.70 -1.17
N TYR A 100 -7.39 12.69 -2.24
CA TYR A 100 -7.66 13.36 -3.52
C TYR A 100 -7.76 12.31 -4.62
N GLU A 101 -8.87 12.28 -5.34
CA GLU A 101 -9.15 11.27 -6.36
C GLU A 101 -9.07 11.85 -7.77
N SER A 102 -8.85 10.97 -8.77
CA SER A 102 -8.83 11.33 -10.19
C SER A 102 -7.82 12.45 -10.52
N ILE A 103 -6.68 12.44 -9.83
CA ILE A 103 -5.60 13.40 -10.06
C ILE A 103 -4.68 12.87 -11.14
N LEU A 104 -4.57 13.61 -12.24
CA LEU A 104 -3.67 13.26 -13.33
C LEU A 104 -2.21 13.38 -12.83
N THR A 105 -1.48 12.26 -12.82
CA THR A 105 -0.22 12.14 -12.08
C THR A 105 0.82 11.33 -12.85
N ARG A 106 2.08 11.77 -12.80
CA ARG A 106 3.27 10.98 -13.13
C ARG A 106 4.04 10.70 -11.84
N TYR A 107 4.62 9.52 -11.74
CA TYR A 107 5.60 9.22 -10.71
C TYR A 107 6.98 9.18 -11.35
N ASP A 108 7.82 10.15 -10.97
CA ASP A 108 9.19 10.26 -11.42
C ASP A 108 10.09 9.32 -10.62
N LEU A 109 10.58 8.27 -11.28
CA LEU A 109 11.44 7.27 -10.65
C LEU A 109 12.91 7.70 -10.56
N LEU A 110 13.31 8.79 -11.20
CA LEU A 110 14.69 9.28 -11.12
C LEU A 110 14.91 10.03 -9.79
N ASN A 111 13.97 10.89 -9.41
CA ASN A 111 14.05 11.68 -8.17
C ASN A 111 13.06 11.24 -7.09
N ASP A 112 12.26 10.21 -7.35
CA ASP A 112 11.25 9.68 -6.43
C ASP A 112 10.16 10.70 -6.03
N HIS A 113 9.60 11.40 -7.02
CA HIS A 113 8.59 12.45 -6.80
C HIS A 113 7.27 12.17 -7.53
N LEU A 114 6.14 12.56 -6.92
CA LEU A 114 4.88 12.68 -7.64
C LEU A 114 4.77 14.05 -8.32
N ILE A 115 4.41 14.01 -9.60
CA ILE A 115 4.16 15.19 -10.44
C ILE A 115 2.70 15.17 -10.85
N VAL A 116 1.92 16.09 -10.31
CA VAL A 116 0.49 16.24 -10.60
C VAL A 116 0.27 17.34 -11.63
N TYR A 117 -0.83 17.22 -12.38
CA TYR A 117 -1.23 18.21 -13.38
C TYR A 117 -2.40 19.03 -12.87
N THR A 118 -2.30 20.35 -12.97
CA THR A 118 -3.42 21.24 -12.66
C THR A 118 -4.48 21.12 -13.77
N LEU A 119 -5.73 20.83 -13.39
CA LEU A 119 -6.87 20.76 -14.31
C LEU A 119 -7.75 22.02 -14.20
N GLY A 120 -7.11 23.20 -14.21
CA GLY A 120 -7.80 24.49 -14.09
C GLY A 120 -8.17 25.10 -15.45
N LYS A 121 -9.21 25.93 -15.48
CA LYS A 121 -9.67 26.63 -16.70
C LYS A 121 -8.65 27.61 -17.30
N SER A 122 -7.74 28.14 -16.47
CA SER A 122 -6.84 29.23 -16.85
C SER A 122 -5.38 28.82 -17.06
N SER A 123 -4.94 27.66 -16.55
CA SER A 123 -3.57 27.16 -16.82
C SER A 123 -3.40 25.67 -16.54
N PHE A 124 -2.65 25.01 -17.43
CA PHE A 124 -2.22 23.61 -17.32
C PHE A 124 -0.72 23.60 -17.05
N PHE A 125 -0.31 23.35 -15.80
CA PHE A 125 1.08 23.20 -15.43
C PHE A 125 1.30 21.99 -14.52
N GLN A 126 2.56 21.57 -14.43
CA GLN A 126 2.98 20.43 -13.62
C GLN A 126 3.47 20.92 -12.26
N VAL A 127 3.03 20.25 -11.21
CA VAL A 127 3.40 20.54 -9.82
C VAL A 127 4.05 19.30 -9.23
N GLN A 128 5.27 19.46 -8.71
CA GLN A 128 5.92 18.44 -7.91
C GLN A 128 5.42 18.54 -6.47
N LEU A 129 4.87 17.44 -5.97
CA LEU A 129 4.42 17.34 -4.59
C LEU A 129 5.61 17.25 -3.62
N ALA A 130 5.42 17.82 -2.43
CA ALA A 130 6.34 17.62 -1.32
C ALA A 130 6.18 16.21 -0.75
N ASN A 131 7.22 15.37 -0.85
CA ASN A 131 7.18 13.96 -0.48
C ASN A 131 6.74 13.72 0.97
N GLU A 132 7.21 14.57 1.90
CA GLU A 132 6.92 14.47 3.32
C GLU A 132 5.44 14.62 3.67
N LYS A 133 4.65 15.21 2.77
CA LYS A 133 3.20 15.41 2.90
C LYS A 133 2.39 14.32 2.18
N ILE A 134 3.03 13.42 1.43
CA ILE A 134 2.35 12.29 0.80
C ILE A 134 2.37 11.11 1.76
N ASP A 135 1.20 10.60 2.12
CA ASP A 135 1.09 9.41 2.97
C ASP A 135 1.09 8.13 2.13
N ALA A 136 0.28 8.13 1.07
CA ALA A 136 0.13 7.03 0.13
C ALA A 136 -0.43 7.52 -1.20
N PHE A 137 -0.27 6.73 -2.26
CA PHE A 137 -0.93 6.98 -3.53
C PHE A 137 -1.16 5.69 -4.30
N GLN A 138 -2.12 5.72 -5.21
CA GLN A 138 -2.42 4.63 -6.11
C GLN A 138 -2.27 5.11 -7.55
N LEU A 139 -1.47 4.39 -8.35
CA LEU A 139 -1.39 4.56 -9.80
C LEU A 139 -1.98 3.33 -10.45
N ASP A 140 -3.11 3.50 -11.13
CA ASP A 140 -3.85 2.39 -11.71
C ASP A 140 -4.21 1.34 -10.62
N ALA A 141 -3.80 0.07 -10.76
CA ALA A 141 -4.05 -0.97 -9.76
C ALA A 141 -2.93 -1.10 -8.70
N LEU A 142 -1.91 -0.23 -8.72
CA LEU A 142 -0.76 -0.35 -7.83
C LEU A 142 -0.77 0.71 -6.74
N SER A 143 -0.73 0.25 -5.49
CA SER A 143 -0.69 1.09 -4.31
C SER A 143 0.74 1.29 -3.83
N PHE A 144 1.04 2.52 -3.43
CA PHE A 144 2.32 2.95 -2.92
C PHE A 144 2.14 3.63 -1.57
N ILE A 145 3.05 3.36 -0.65
CA ILE A 145 3.07 3.98 0.68
C ILE A 145 4.38 4.72 0.87
N ARG A 146 4.33 5.83 1.62
CA ARG A 146 5.56 6.48 2.08
C ARG A 146 6.10 5.71 3.28
N LEU A 147 7.37 5.35 3.22
CA LEU A 147 8.10 4.80 4.35
C LEU A 147 9.42 5.55 4.52
N ASP A 148 9.82 5.76 5.76
CA ASP A 148 11.15 6.24 6.08
C ASP A 148 11.98 5.08 6.62
N LEU A 149 12.55 4.28 5.71
CA LEU A 149 13.39 3.13 6.08
C LEU A 149 14.83 3.55 6.44
N ASN A 150 15.03 4.78 6.92
CA ASN A 150 16.34 5.39 7.04
C ASN A 150 16.86 5.52 8.46
N ASP A 151 18.01 4.89 8.68
CA ASP A 151 19.09 5.50 9.45
C ASP A 151 19.91 6.44 8.54
N ARG A 152 20.01 7.70 8.96
CA ARG A 152 20.85 8.85 8.53
C ARG A 152 21.51 8.84 7.13
N TYR A 153 21.19 9.88 6.33
CA TYR A 153 22.07 10.52 5.32
C TYR A 153 22.46 9.69 4.05
N ASP A 154 21.52 9.41 3.14
CA ASP A 154 21.86 9.08 1.73
C ASP A 154 20.86 9.76 0.78
N ARG A 155 21.35 10.28 -0.37
CA ARG A 155 20.52 10.92 -1.41
C ARG A 155 19.86 9.91 -2.35
N ASN A 156 20.20 8.62 -2.25
CA ASN A 156 19.68 7.54 -3.11
C ASN A 156 18.54 6.72 -2.47
N LYS A 157 17.78 7.32 -1.56
CA LYS A 157 16.75 6.63 -0.77
C LYS A 157 15.37 6.84 -1.40
N ASN A 158 14.62 5.74 -1.55
CA ASN A 158 13.22 5.77 -1.93
C ASN A 158 12.39 6.17 -0.71
N ALA A 159 11.57 7.20 -0.84
CA ALA A 159 10.47 7.53 0.04
C ALA A 159 9.25 6.64 -0.22
N PHE A 160 9.02 6.20 -1.46
CA PHE A 160 7.82 5.45 -1.83
C PHE A 160 8.08 3.99 -2.20
N TYR A 161 7.17 3.13 -1.75
CA TYR A 161 7.25 1.68 -1.93
C TYR A 161 5.92 1.14 -2.42
N GLU A 162 5.92 0.38 -3.52
CA GLU A 162 4.75 -0.39 -3.96
C GLU A 162 4.46 -1.48 -2.94
N VAL A 163 3.20 -1.60 -2.54
CA VAL A 163 2.69 -2.72 -1.73
C VAL A 163 2.32 -3.87 -2.67
N ALA A 164 3.21 -4.84 -2.83
CA ALA A 164 3.10 -5.91 -3.83
C ALA A 164 2.48 -7.21 -3.29
N TYR A 165 2.47 -7.38 -1.97
CA TYR A 165 1.79 -8.45 -1.23
C TYR A 165 1.56 -7.98 0.21
N VAL A 166 0.39 -8.29 0.77
CA VAL A 166 0.07 -8.08 2.19
C VAL A 166 -0.38 -9.42 2.75
N GLY A 167 0.35 -9.90 3.74
CA GLY A 167 0.12 -11.18 4.41
C GLY A 167 -0.29 -10.99 5.85
N GLU A 168 -0.39 -12.11 6.57
CA GLU A 168 -0.60 -12.09 8.02
C GLU A 168 0.71 -11.73 8.74
N ASP A 169 1.80 -12.38 8.35
CA ASP A 169 3.13 -12.19 8.95
C ASP A 169 4.12 -11.50 8.01
N ILE A 170 3.88 -11.59 6.70
CA ILE A 170 4.81 -11.13 5.67
C ILE A 170 4.14 -10.14 4.72
N ASP A 171 4.70 -8.93 4.64
CA ASP A 171 4.40 -8.00 3.54
C ASP A 171 5.57 -7.96 2.55
N LEU A 172 5.26 -7.84 1.25
CA LEU A 172 6.25 -7.55 0.21
C LEU A 172 6.11 -6.11 -0.28
N LEU A 173 7.22 -5.39 -0.21
CA LEU A 173 7.34 -4.03 -0.71
C LEU A 173 8.37 -3.95 -1.84
N ILE A 174 8.09 -3.12 -2.84
CA ILE A 174 8.99 -2.90 -3.98
C ILE A 174 9.34 -1.42 -4.08
N ALA A 175 10.63 -1.10 -3.97
CA ALA A 175 11.15 0.22 -4.26
C ALA A 175 11.55 0.29 -5.73
N TRP A 176 11.00 1.27 -6.46
CA TRP A 176 11.27 1.48 -7.88
C TRP A 176 12.25 2.64 -8.07
N SER A 177 13.18 2.50 -9.00
CA SER A 177 14.07 3.61 -9.36
C SER A 177 14.43 3.59 -10.84
N LYS A 178 14.83 4.74 -11.37
CA LYS A 178 15.44 4.87 -12.69
C LYS A 178 16.78 5.56 -12.57
N ALA A 179 17.77 5.04 -13.29
CA ALA A 179 19.03 5.72 -13.51
C ALA A 179 19.07 6.29 -14.92
N GLU A 180 19.53 7.54 -15.05
CA GLU A 180 19.75 8.17 -16.35
C GLU A 180 21.13 7.83 -16.91
N LYS A 181 21.24 7.83 -18.24
CA LYS A 181 22.51 7.70 -18.95
C LYS A 181 22.48 8.58 -20.21
N LEU A 182 23.42 9.52 -20.28
CA LEU A 182 23.64 10.34 -21.46
C LEU A 182 24.22 9.49 -22.60
N LYS A 183 23.66 9.65 -23.80
CA LYS A 183 24.12 9.04 -25.04
C LYS A 183 24.56 10.15 -26.01
N THR A 184 25.78 10.03 -26.51
CA THR A 184 26.45 11.06 -27.33
C THR A 184 26.86 10.58 -28.72
N ASN A 185 26.64 9.30 -29.05
CA ASN A 185 27.27 8.66 -30.21
C ASN A 185 26.48 8.82 -31.55
N SER A 186 25.44 9.65 -31.61
CA SER A 186 24.51 9.68 -32.76
C SER A 186 23.88 11.06 -33.02
N GLY A 187 24.67 12.14 -32.94
CA GLY A 187 24.19 13.51 -33.13
C GLY A 187 23.88 14.21 -31.80
N ASN A 188 22.72 14.86 -31.70
CA ASN A 188 22.33 15.60 -30.49
C ASN A 188 22.31 14.70 -29.24
N PRO A 189 22.95 15.10 -28.13
CA PRO A 189 22.94 14.31 -26.90
C PRO A 189 21.51 14.04 -26.41
N PHE A 190 21.23 12.81 -26.00
CA PHE A 190 19.94 12.43 -25.43
C PHE A 190 20.11 11.51 -24.21
N TYR A 191 19.13 11.53 -23.31
CA TYR A 191 19.13 10.69 -22.11
C TYR A 191 18.36 9.40 -22.35
N THR A 192 18.89 8.30 -21.80
CA THR A 192 18.22 7.01 -21.70
C THR A 192 18.01 6.67 -20.23
N PHE A 193 16.95 5.93 -19.91
CA PHE A 193 16.60 5.61 -18.52
C PHE A 193 16.50 4.10 -18.33
N LYS A 194 17.18 3.58 -17.31
CA LYS A 194 17.12 2.17 -16.94
C LYS A 194 16.39 2.01 -15.61
N THR A 195 15.29 1.26 -15.63
CA THR A 195 14.53 0.93 -14.42
C THR A 195 15.25 -0.15 -13.60
N SER A 196 15.20 -0.02 -12.27
CA SER A 196 15.59 -1.02 -11.30
C SER A 196 14.54 -1.16 -10.20
N GLN A 197 14.55 -2.32 -9.54
CA GLN A 197 13.66 -2.64 -8.42
C GLN A 197 14.51 -3.17 -7.26
N LYS A 198 14.15 -2.79 -6.04
CA LYS A 198 14.63 -3.42 -4.81
C LYS A 198 13.44 -3.99 -4.06
N TYR A 199 13.60 -5.18 -3.49
CA TYR A 199 12.54 -5.88 -2.77
C TYR A 199 12.81 -5.81 -1.27
N TYR A 200 11.74 -5.64 -0.51
CA TYR A 200 11.78 -5.60 0.94
C TYR A 200 10.69 -6.52 1.49
N LEU A 201 11.08 -7.43 2.39
CA LEU A 201 10.11 -8.16 3.20
C LEU A 201 9.94 -7.44 4.53
N LYS A 202 8.69 -7.25 4.94
CA LYS A 202 8.38 -6.78 6.29
C LYS A 202 7.93 -7.97 7.13
N LYS A 203 8.58 -8.16 8.28
CA LYS A 203 8.25 -9.18 9.30
C LYS A 203 8.37 -8.53 10.67
N GLU A 204 7.38 -8.72 11.54
CA GLU A 204 7.40 -8.18 12.92
C GLU A 204 7.75 -6.67 12.97
N SER A 205 7.17 -5.88 12.06
CA SER A 205 7.43 -4.43 11.90
C SER A 205 8.85 -4.03 11.49
N LYS A 206 9.72 -4.99 11.13
CA LYS A 206 11.06 -4.74 10.58
C LYS A 206 11.09 -4.99 9.08
N TYR A 207 11.91 -4.23 8.37
CA TYR A 207 12.05 -4.30 6.92
C TYR A 207 13.42 -4.89 6.56
N PHE A 208 13.42 -5.91 5.72
CA PHE A 208 14.62 -6.61 5.27
C PHE A 208 14.76 -6.48 3.77
N ASN A 209 15.85 -5.88 3.29
CA ASN A 209 16.16 -5.83 1.87
C ASN A 209 16.52 -7.25 1.39
N ILE A 210 15.80 -7.73 0.38
CA ILE A 210 16.01 -9.04 -0.22
C ILE A 210 16.52 -8.85 -1.65
N SER A 211 17.78 -9.20 -1.86
CA SER A 211 18.43 -9.20 -3.18
C SER A 211 18.50 -10.59 -3.80
N SER A 212 18.44 -11.63 -2.97
CA SER A 212 18.57 -13.02 -3.41
C SER A 212 17.86 -14.00 -2.47
N ILE A 213 17.66 -15.23 -2.95
CA ILE A 213 17.16 -16.33 -2.11
C ILE A 213 18.05 -16.61 -0.89
N ARG A 214 19.35 -16.26 -0.96
CA ARG A 214 20.27 -16.45 0.16
C ARG A 214 19.88 -15.57 1.35
N ASP A 215 19.47 -14.34 1.07
CA ASP A 215 19.07 -13.36 2.09
C ASP A 215 17.81 -13.86 2.82
N VAL A 216 16.89 -14.47 2.07
CA VAL A 216 15.69 -15.09 2.64
C VAL A 216 16.04 -16.32 3.48
N ILE A 217 16.94 -17.19 3.03
CA ILE A 217 17.40 -18.34 3.83
C ILE A 217 18.09 -17.90 5.12
N GLN A 218 18.78 -16.75 5.12
CA GLN A 218 19.38 -16.19 6.33
C GLN A 218 18.32 -15.63 7.29
N LEU A 219 17.24 -15.08 6.74
CA LEU A 219 16.12 -14.56 7.52
C LEU A 219 15.23 -15.68 8.11
N PHE A 220 15.15 -16.83 7.43
CA PHE A 220 14.35 -18.00 7.81
C PHE A 220 15.19 -19.30 7.83
N PRO A 221 16.18 -19.42 8.73
CA PRO A 221 17.10 -20.55 8.75
C PRO A 221 16.41 -21.90 9.00
N GLU A 222 15.32 -21.91 9.76
CA GLU A 222 14.47 -23.07 10.04
C GLU A 222 13.80 -23.64 8.78
N HIS A 223 13.40 -22.79 7.82
CA HIS A 223 12.77 -23.20 6.56
C HIS A 223 13.77 -23.40 5.40
N LYS A 224 15.07 -23.54 5.70
CA LYS A 224 16.14 -23.61 4.69
C LYS A 224 15.94 -24.72 3.65
N LYS A 225 15.42 -25.88 4.04
CA LYS A 225 15.18 -26.99 3.11
C LYS A 225 14.09 -26.62 2.12
N ASP A 226 12.94 -26.16 2.62
CA ASP A 226 11.78 -25.84 1.80
C ASP A 226 12.05 -24.65 0.87
N LEU A 227 12.79 -23.63 1.34
CA LEU A 227 13.22 -22.50 0.52
C LEU A 227 14.12 -22.90 -0.65
N LYS A 228 15.01 -23.89 -0.45
CA LYS A 228 15.84 -24.43 -1.54
C LYS A 228 15.00 -25.18 -2.56
N GLU A 229 14.00 -25.93 -2.12
CA GLU A 229 13.08 -26.65 -3.00
C GLU A 229 12.20 -25.68 -3.79
N PHE A 230 11.61 -24.68 -3.11
CA PHE A 230 10.89 -23.58 -3.74
C PHE A 230 11.75 -22.90 -4.82
N TYR A 231 12.97 -22.49 -4.50
CA TYR A 231 13.83 -21.82 -5.47
C TYR A 231 14.18 -22.72 -6.67
N ARG A 232 14.40 -24.03 -6.46
CA ARG A 232 14.64 -24.97 -7.56
C ARG A 232 13.45 -25.02 -8.52
N ALA A 233 12.22 -25.02 -8.00
CA ALA A 233 11.01 -25.02 -8.81
C ALA A 233 10.81 -23.70 -9.58
N TYR A 234 11.11 -22.56 -8.95
CA TYR A 234 10.79 -21.23 -9.49
C TYR A 234 11.99 -20.46 -10.09
N ARG A 235 13.20 -21.03 -10.15
CA ARG A 235 14.42 -20.38 -10.68
C ARG A 235 14.29 -19.78 -12.08
N LYS A 236 13.42 -20.36 -12.92
CA LYS A 236 13.18 -19.85 -14.28
C LYS A 236 12.35 -18.56 -14.24
N ILE A 237 11.42 -18.46 -13.30
CA ILE A 237 10.60 -17.26 -13.08
C ILE A 237 11.47 -16.17 -12.49
N ASP A 238 12.32 -16.46 -11.50
CA ASP A 238 13.27 -15.48 -10.93
C ASP A 238 14.10 -14.76 -12.01
N LYS A 239 14.59 -15.49 -13.02
CA LYS A 239 15.35 -14.91 -14.13
C LYS A 239 14.52 -14.10 -15.12
N LYS A 240 13.27 -14.49 -15.36
CA LYS A 240 12.41 -13.91 -16.41
C LYS A 240 11.56 -12.75 -15.88
N ASP A 241 11.03 -12.93 -14.67
CA ASP A 241 10.14 -12.01 -13.97
C ASP A 241 10.44 -12.08 -12.46
N PRO A 242 11.48 -11.36 -12.00
CA PRO A 242 11.84 -11.29 -10.59
C PRO A 242 10.69 -10.80 -9.71
N ARG A 243 9.81 -9.92 -10.23
CA ARG A 243 8.65 -9.42 -9.50
C ARG A 243 7.68 -10.54 -9.19
N GLN A 244 7.33 -11.34 -10.20
CA GLN A 244 6.44 -12.50 -10.00
C GLN A 244 7.08 -13.53 -9.05
N PHE A 245 8.39 -13.77 -9.16
CA PHE A 245 9.10 -14.65 -8.24
C PHE A 245 8.97 -14.18 -6.80
N MET A 246 9.23 -12.90 -6.53
CA MET A 246 9.17 -12.32 -5.19
C MET A 246 7.75 -12.35 -4.61
N GLN A 247 6.71 -12.10 -5.41
CA GLN A 247 5.32 -12.24 -4.97
C GLN A 247 4.98 -13.67 -4.56
N LYS A 248 5.42 -14.67 -5.36
CA LYS A 248 5.25 -16.09 -5.01
C LYS A 248 6.02 -16.48 -3.75
N LEU A 249 7.22 -15.92 -3.58
CA LEU A 249 8.06 -16.19 -2.42
C LEU A 249 7.43 -15.60 -1.15
N ALA A 250 6.93 -14.37 -1.19
CA ALA A 250 6.24 -13.75 -0.07
C ALA A 250 5.01 -14.58 0.36
N PHE A 251 4.18 -15.00 -0.60
CA PHE A 251 3.06 -15.90 -0.34
C PHE A 251 3.51 -17.23 0.30
N PHE A 252 4.56 -17.86 -0.24
CA PHE A 252 5.08 -19.11 0.31
C PHE A 252 5.56 -18.97 1.76
N LEU A 253 6.29 -17.89 2.06
CA LEU A 253 6.77 -17.60 3.41
C LEU A 253 5.61 -17.41 4.37
N ASP A 254 4.64 -16.57 3.99
CA ASP A 254 3.46 -16.25 4.81
C ASP A 254 2.65 -17.52 5.17
N GLN A 255 2.50 -18.46 4.23
CA GLN A 255 1.84 -19.74 4.49
C GLN A 255 2.67 -20.72 5.33
N SER A 256 4.00 -20.62 5.27
CA SER A 256 4.91 -21.53 5.99
C SER A 256 5.12 -21.13 7.45
N LEU A 257 4.87 -19.87 7.80
CA LEU A 257 4.94 -19.36 9.18
C LEU A 257 3.69 -19.70 10.00
N ASN A 258 2.55 -19.88 9.33
CA ASN A 258 1.28 -20.22 9.96
C ASN A 258 1.14 -21.71 10.34
N ASN A 259 2.21 -22.52 10.21
CA ASN A 259 2.24 -23.96 10.54
C ASN A 259 3.40 -24.28 11.50
#